data_AF-A0A950TWL8-F1
#
_entry.id   AF-A0A950TWL8-F1
#
_cell.length_a   1.000
_cell.length_b   1.000
_cell.length_c   1.000
_cell.angle_alpha   90.00
_cell.angle_beta   90.00
_cell.angle_gamma   90.00
#
_symmetry.space_group_name_H-M   'P 1'
#
loop_
_entity.id
_entity.type
_entity.pdbx_description
1 polymer ?
#
loop_
_entity_poly.entity_id
_entity_poly.type
_entity_poly.pdbx_seq_one_letter_code
_entity_poly.pdbx_strand_id
1 'polypeptide(L)'
;MALVVDNVSRLAADVLQLRTTVRIGITGLARSGKTALITSLAANLLALSAGRPVLPALSDALRGRKLSVSIAPAEASDVPRFEVERHTCALAADPPHWPARTTAVSLLALDVDAPREGLLTLLGPQRRRLEILDYPGEWLLDLPMAGQDFASWSDAALRR
;
A
#
# COMPACT_ATOMS: atom_id res chain seq x y z
N MET A 1 -3.09 -5.22 31.31
CA MET A 1 -1.65 -4.92 31.44
C MET A 1 -0.82 -5.28 30.20
N ALA A 2 -1.31 -6.07 29.23
CA ALA A 2 -0.60 -6.33 27.96
C ALA A 2 -0.78 -5.20 26.91
N LEU A 3 -2.01 -4.66 26.79
CA LEU A 3 -2.35 -3.64 25.80
C LEU A 3 -1.56 -2.31 25.95
N VAL A 4 -1.19 -1.96 27.18
CA VAL A 4 -0.43 -0.73 27.48
C VAL A 4 1.05 -0.89 27.10
N VAL A 5 1.61 -2.09 27.25
CA VAL A 5 3.01 -2.41 26.91
C VAL A 5 3.21 -2.42 25.39
N ASP A 6 2.22 -2.91 24.63
CA ASP A 6 2.24 -2.85 23.16
C ASP A 6 2.23 -1.40 22.64
N ASN A 7 1.49 -0.51 23.31
CA ASN A 7 1.39 0.89 22.89
C ASN A 7 2.69 1.68 23.17
N VAL A 8 3.29 1.47 24.35
CA VAL A 8 4.56 2.09 24.73
C VAL A 8 5.71 1.58 23.85
N SER A 9 5.73 0.27 23.55
CA SER A 9 6.75 -0.28 22.66
C SER A 9 6.59 0.20 21.22
N ARG A 10 5.36 0.40 20.72
CA ARG A 10 5.10 1.05 19.41
C ARG A 10 5.64 2.48 19.35
N LEU A 11 5.28 3.32 20.32
CA LEU A 11 5.77 4.69 20.44
C LEU A 11 7.30 4.77 20.52
N ALA A 12 7.92 3.88 21.31
CA ALA A 12 9.37 3.85 21.47
C ALA A 12 10.12 3.51 20.16
N ALA A 13 9.63 2.57 19.35
CA ALA A 13 10.28 2.24 18.07
C ALA A 13 10.09 3.32 17.00
N ASP A 14 8.96 4.04 17.06
CA ASP A 14 8.71 5.19 16.19
C ASP A 14 9.69 6.33 16.50
N VAL A 15 9.90 6.62 17.79
CA VAL A 15 10.87 7.61 18.27
C VAL A 15 12.32 7.17 17.98
N LEU A 16 12.62 5.88 18.09
CA LEU A 16 13.95 5.31 17.82
C LEU A 16 14.21 5.01 16.34
N GLN A 17 13.29 5.35 15.42
CA GLN A 17 13.38 5.04 13.98
C GLN A 17 13.68 3.56 13.64
N LEU A 18 13.28 2.62 14.51
CA LEU A 18 13.50 1.18 14.28
C LEU A 18 12.53 0.59 13.23
N ARG A 19 11.64 1.43 12.69
CA ARG A 19 10.74 1.11 11.59
C ARG A 19 11.35 1.57 10.28
N THR A 20 11.46 0.68 9.30
CA THR A 20 11.83 1.09 7.94
C THR A 20 10.61 1.16 7.04
N THR A 21 10.65 2.06 6.06
CA THR A 21 9.59 2.22 5.07
C THR A 21 9.97 1.56 3.74
N VAL A 22 9.04 0.80 3.16
CA VAL A 22 9.08 0.28 1.80
C VAL A 22 8.02 1.00 0.99
N ARG A 23 8.42 1.61 -0.14
CA ARG A 23 7.52 2.34 -1.04
C ARG A 23 7.32 1.55 -2.32
N ILE A 24 6.06 1.37 -2.72
CA ILE A 24 5.67 0.66 -3.93
C ILE A 24 4.79 1.60 -4.75
N GLY A 25 5.26 1.94 -5.96
CA GLY A 25 4.43 2.62 -6.94
C GLY A 25 3.58 1.62 -7.71
N ILE A 26 2.27 1.83 -7.75
CA ILE A 26 1.34 1.06 -8.57
C ILE A 26 0.78 1.99 -9.65
N THR A 27 0.90 1.55 -10.90
CA THR A 27 0.56 2.35 -12.07
C THR A 27 0.01 1.47 -13.19
N GLY A 28 -0.42 2.10 -14.28
CA GLY A 28 -1.12 1.50 -15.40
C GLY A 28 -2.17 2.46 -15.96
N LEU A 29 -2.63 2.19 -17.19
CA LEU A 29 -3.62 3.01 -17.87
C LEU A 29 -4.95 3.09 -17.11
N ALA A 30 -5.78 4.07 -17.47
CA ALA A 30 -7.12 4.22 -16.95
C ALA A 30 -7.91 2.92 -17.14
N ARG A 31 -8.64 2.51 -16.09
CA ARG A 31 -9.42 1.26 -16.03
C ARG A 31 -8.59 -0.03 -16.07
N SER A 32 -7.26 0.01 -15.88
CA SER A 32 -6.44 -1.21 -15.78
C SER A 32 -6.65 -2.03 -14.48
N GLY A 33 -7.48 -1.54 -13.56
CA GLY A 33 -7.83 -2.25 -12.31
C GLY A 33 -6.97 -1.91 -11.08
N LYS A 34 -6.12 -0.87 -11.13
CA LYS A 34 -5.25 -0.45 -10.00
C LYS A 34 -5.99 -0.33 -8.67
N THR A 35 -7.10 0.41 -8.65
CA THR A 35 -7.90 0.64 -7.44
C THR A 35 -8.44 -0.67 -6.86
N ALA A 36 -8.93 -1.58 -7.72
CA ALA A 36 -9.41 -2.89 -7.29
C ALA A 36 -8.26 -3.76 -6.75
N LEU A 37 -7.09 -3.75 -7.41
CA LEU A 37 -5.89 -4.45 -6.98
C LEU A 37 -5.44 -3.99 -5.58
N ILE A 38 -5.28 -2.69 -5.39
CA ILE A 38 -4.82 -2.11 -4.11
C ILE A 38 -5.83 -2.40 -3.00
N THR A 39 -7.13 -2.23 -3.29
CA THR A 39 -8.20 -2.52 -2.33
C THR A 39 -8.18 -3.98 -1.91
N SER A 40 -8.08 -4.91 -2.87
CA SER A 40 -8.01 -6.34 -2.59
C SER A 40 -6.75 -6.71 -1.79
N LEU A 41 -5.59 -6.15 -2.15
CA LEU A 41 -4.34 -6.38 -1.43
C LEU A 41 -4.46 -5.93 0.03
N ALA A 42 -4.95 -4.71 0.26
CA ALA A 42 -5.14 -4.16 1.60
C ALA A 42 -6.13 -5.00 2.42
N ALA A 43 -7.30 -5.32 1.84
CA ALA A 43 -8.32 -6.12 2.50
C ALA A 43 -7.80 -7.52 2.89
N ASN A 44 -7.06 -8.19 1.99
CA ASN A 44 -6.52 -9.51 2.26
C ASN A 44 -5.40 -9.50 3.32
N LEU A 45 -4.52 -8.49 3.32
CA LEU A 45 -3.50 -8.35 4.36
C LEU A 45 -4.12 -8.08 5.74
N LEU A 46 -5.14 -7.21 5.80
CA LEU A 46 -5.88 -6.92 7.03
C LEU A 46 -6.65 -8.15 7.51
N ALA A 47 -7.30 -8.89 6.61
CA ALA A 47 -8.01 -10.12 6.93
C ALA A 47 -7.04 -11.22 7.43
N LEU A 48 -5.86 -11.37 6.81
CA LEU A 48 -4.82 -12.29 7.29
C LEU A 48 -4.34 -11.92 8.69
N SER A 49 -4.10 -10.63 8.96
CA SER A 49 -3.74 -10.10 10.29
C SER A 49 -4.80 -10.42 11.36
N ALA A 50 -6.07 -10.40 10.96
CA ALA A 50 -7.22 -10.81 11.78
C ALA A 50 -7.39 -12.34 11.90
N GLY A 51 -6.50 -13.14 11.31
CA GLY A 51 -6.53 -14.61 11.39
C GLY A 51 -7.41 -15.30 10.34
N ARG A 52 -7.84 -14.59 9.29
CA ARG A 52 -8.58 -15.19 8.18
C ARG A 52 -7.62 -15.90 7.21
N PRO A 53 -7.92 -17.12 6.73
CA PRO A 53 -7.05 -17.87 5.84
C PRO A 53 -7.20 -17.44 4.37
N VAL A 54 -6.88 -16.18 4.06
CA VAL A 54 -7.09 -15.58 2.72
C VAL A 54 -5.85 -15.54 1.82
N LEU A 55 -4.65 -15.72 2.40
CA LEU A 55 -3.37 -15.66 1.69
C LEU A 55 -2.52 -16.91 1.99
N PRO A 56 -2.84 -18.09 1.40
CA PRO A 56 -2.22 -19.36 1.78
C PRO A 56 -0.71 -19.37 1.59
N ALA A 57 -0.20 -18.88 0.46
CA ALA A 57 1.25 -18.81 0.21
C ALA A 57 1.99 -17.94 1.25
N LEU A 58 1.36 -16.85 1.71
CA LEU A 58 1.95 -16.00 2.75
C LEU A 58 1.85 -16.68 4.13
N SER A 59 0.73 -17.33 4.45
CA SER A 59 0.57 -18.13 5.67
C SER A 59 1.63 -19.24 5.77
N ASP A 60 1.90 -19.92 4.66
CA ASP A 60 2.93 -20.97 4.57
C ASP A 60 4.32 -20.40 4.77
N ALA A 61 4.64 -19.27 4.13
CA ALA A 61 5.90 -18.56 4.35
C ALA A 61 6.06 -18.09 5.80
N LEU A 62 4.96 -17.74 6.47
CA LEU A 62 4.94 -17.38 7.87
C LEU A 62 5.07 -18.59 8.81
N ARG A 63 4.89 -19.83 8.34
CA ARG A 63 5.03 -21.08 9.12
C ARG A 63 4.26 -21.03 10.45
N GLY A 64 3.02 -20.57 10.42
CA GLY A 64 2.15 -20.44 11.59
C GLY A 64 2.43 -19.23 12.49
N ARG A 65 3.43 -18.39 12.17
CA ARG A 65 3.68 -17.14 12.88
C ARG A 65 2.70 -16.06 12.44
N LYS A 66 2.31 -15.19 13.37
CA LYS A 66 1.33 -14.13 13.11
C LYS A 66 2.00 -12.90 12.50
N LEU A 67 1.44 -12.43 11.38
CA LEU A 67 1.70 -11.10 10.83
C LEU A 67 0.67 -10.13 11.41
N SER A 68 1.11 -8.97 11.92
CA SER A 68 0.18 -7.88 12.24
C SER A 68 0.24 -6.82 11.17
N VAL A 69 -0.93 -6.42 10.68
CA VAL A 69 -1.12 -5.35 9.70
C VAL A 69 -2.20 -4.42 10.20
N SER A 70 -1.96 -3.12 10.13
CA SER A 70 -2.93 -2.06 10.42
C SER A 70 -2.77 -0.90 9.45
N ILE A 71 -3.86 -0.20 9.13
CA ILE A 71 -3.78 1.03 8.34
C ILE A 71 -3.08 2.10 9.16
N ALA A 72 -2.00 2.65 8.60
CA ALA A 72 -1.26 3.74 9.22
C ALA A 72 -1.98 5.08 8.95
N PRO A 73 -1.93 6.02 9.89
CA PRO A 73 -2.38 7.38 9.62
C PRO A 73 -1.58 7.97 8.46
N ALA A 74 -2.23 8.79 7.64
CA ALA A 74 -1.51 9.62 6.68
C ALA A 74 -0.60 10.55 7.49
N GLU A 75 0.70 10.29 7.50
CA GLU A 75 1.67 11.30 7.94
C GLU A 75 1.51 12.53 7.05
N ALA A 76 1.97 13.70 7.51
CA ALA A 76 1.82 15.00 6.85
C ALA A 76 2.43 15.01 5.44
N SER A 77 1.70 14.42 4.50
CA SER A 77 2.00 14.27 3.08
C SER A 77 0.88 14.96 2.34
N ASP A 78 1.23 15.80 1.37
CA ASP A 78 0.27 16.50 0.52
C ASP A 78 -0.49 15.55 -0.43
N VAL A 79 -0.14 14.26 -0.42
CA VAL A 79 -0.78 13.22 -1.22
C VAL A 79 -2.08 12.74 -0.56
N PRO A 80 -3.22 12.76 -1.27
CA PRO A 80 -4.48 12.22 -0.77
C PRO A 80 -4.37 10.76 -0.29
N ARG A 81 -5.07 10.42 0.80
CA ARG A 81 -5.13 9.03 1.29
C ARG A 81 -5.95 8.15 0.36
N PHE A 82 -5.51 6.91 0.17
CA PHE A 82 -6.30 5.86 -0.48
C PHE A 82 -7.42 5.36 0.45
N GLU A 83 -8.67 5.46 0.00
CA GLU A 83 -9.87 5.16 0.80
C GLU A 83 -10.23 3.65 0.79
N VAL A 84 -9.41 2.82 1.45
CA VAL A 84 -9.59 1.34 1.50
C VAL A 84 -11.00 0.95 1.91
N GLU A 85 -11.52 1.57 2.98
CA GLU A 85 -12.82 1.24 3.55
C GLU A 85 -13.93 1.56 2.54
N ARG A 86 -13.91 2.74 1.92
CA ARG A 86 -14.89 3.14 0.91
C ARG A 86 -14.86 2.21 -0.30
N HIS A 87 -13.68 1.89 -0.80
CA HIS A 87 -13.54 0.99 -1.95
C HIS A 87 -13.99 -0.43 -1.61
N THR A 88 -13.74 -0.90 -0.40
CA THR A 88 -14.23 -2.21 0.08
C THR A 88 -15.76 -2.22 0.18
N CYS A 89 -16.36 -1.14 0.71
CA CYS A 89 -17.82 -1.00 0.76
C CYS A 89 -18.47 -1.02 -0.63
N ALA A 90 -17.87 -0.38 -1.64
CA ALA A 90 -18.37 -0.43 -3.01
C ALA A 90 -18.42 -1.86 -3.57
N LEU A 91 -17.36 -2.65 -3.31
CA LEU A 91 -17.28 -4.05 -3.73
C LEU A 91 -18.23 -4.97 -2.95
N ALA A 92 -18.59 -4.60 -1.72
CA ALA A 92 -19.50 -5.36 -0.85
C ALA A 92 -20.96 -4.84 -0.87
N ALA A 93 -21.27 -3.84 -1.71
CA ALA A 93 -22.60 -3.26 -1.81
C ALA A 93 -23.62 -4.23 -2.43
N ASP A 94 -24.90 -3.86 -2.34
CA ASP A 94 -26.00 -4.58 -3.00
C ASP A 94 -26.83 -3.60 -3.87
N PRO A 95 -26.71 -3.65 -5.21
CA PRO A 95 -25.81 -4.51 -5.98
C PRO A 95 -24.33 -4.07 -5.87
N PRO A 96 -23.37 -5.00 -5.94
CA PRO A 96 -21.94 -4.66 -5.86
C PRO A 96 -21.49 -3.89 -7.10
N HIS A 97 -20.59 -2.93 -6.92
CA HIS A 97 -20.07 -2.15 -8.04
C HIS A 97 -18.57 -1.83 -7.89
N TRP A 98 -17.92 -1.54 -9.01
CA TRP A 98 -16.51 -1.14 -8.98
C TRP A 98 -16.33 0.18 -8.24
N PRO A 99 -15.25 0.34 -7.45
CA PRO A 99 -14.90 1.61 -6.85
C PRO A 99 -14.70 2.71 -7.90
N ALA A 100 -14.93 3.95 -7.49
CA ALA A 100 -14.66 5.10 -8.35
C ALA A 100 -13.18 5.10 -8.78
N ARG A 101 -12.91 5.62 -9.98
CA ARG A 101 -11.54 5.72 -10.47
C ARG A 101 -10.77 6.74 -9.64
N THR A 102 -9.52 6.42 -9.37
CA THR A 102 -8.54 7.40 -8.91
C THR A 102 -8.21 8.32 -10.09
N THR A 103 -8.62 9.58 -10.00
CA THR A 103 -8.31 10.65 -10.97
C THR A 103 -7.04 11.41 -10.59
N ALA A 104 -6.56 11.21 -9.37
CA ALA A 104 -5.38 11.84 -8.80
C ALA A 104 -4.50 10.77 -8.12
N VAL A 105 -3.28 11.17 -7.81
CA VAL A 105 -2.36 10.35 -7.02
C VAL A 105 -2.95 10.09 -5.62
N SER A 106 -2.80 8.88 -5.10
CA SER A 106 -3.22 8.56 -3.73
C SER A 106 -2.27 7.58 -3.04
N LEU A 107 -2.23 7.62 -1.71
CA LEU A 107 -1.29 6.84 -0.90
C LEU A 107 -2.03 5.97 0.12
N LEU A 108 -1.75 4.67 0.11
CA LEU A 108 -2.10 3.75 1.19
C LEU A 108 -0.86 3.49 2.04
N ALA A 109 -0.93 3.74 3.34
CA ALA A 109 0.11 3.36 4.29
C ALA A 109 -0.38 2.24 5.21
N LEU A 110 0.41 1.17 5.33
CA LEU A 110 0.16 0.05 6.23
C LEU A 110 1.35 -0.12 7.16
N ASP A 111 1.11 -0.20 8.47
CA ASP A 111 2.11 -0.65 9.43
C ASP A 111 2.05 -2.17 9.52
N VAL A 112 3.22 -2.80 9.37
CA VAL A 112 3.40 -4.26 9.29
C VAL A 112 4.42 -4.70 10.33
N ASP A 113 3.97 -5.47 11.32
CA ASP A 113 4.83 -6.13 12.29
C ASP A 113 5.03 -7.58 11.85
N ALA A 114 6.19 -7.86 11.25
CA ALA A 114 6.56 -9.18 10.76
C ALA A 114 7.32 -9.98 11.84
N PRO A 115 7.02 -11.27 12.03
CA PRO A 115 7.72 -12.10 12.99
C PRO A 115 9.16 -12.36 12.52
N ARG A 116 10.11 -12.43 13.45
CA ARG A 116 11.51 -12.82 13.20
C ARG A 116 11.70 -14.32 13.42
N GLU A 117 12.80 -14.87 12.90
CA GLU A 117 13.16 -16.29 13.05
C GLU A 117 14.38 -16.49 13.95
N GLY A 118 14.50 -17.69 14.54
CA GLY A 118 15.67 -18.10 15.32
C GLY A 118 15.95 -17.20 16.52
N LEU A 119 17.23 -16.93 16.77
CA LEU A 119 17.70 -16.11 17.89
C LEU A 119 17.20 -14.66 17.82
N LEU A 120 16.79 -14.18 16.63
CA LEU A 120 16.31 -12.82 16.45
C LEU A 120 14.89 -12.59 17.00
N THR A 121 14.17 -13.65 17.39
CA THR A 121 12.86 -13.55 18.06
C THR A 121 12.91 -12.75 19.36
N LEU A 122 14.05 -12.79 20.07
CA LEU A 122 14.30 -12.03 21.30
C LEU A 122 14.29 -10.50 21.09
N LEU A 123 14.52 -10.05 19.86
CA LEU A 123 14.52 -8.62 19.50
C LEU A 123 13.10 -8.10 19.18
N GLY A 124 12.07 -8.94 19.30
CA GLY A 124 10.70 -8.59 18.94
C GLY A 124 10.44 -8.60 17.43
N PRO A 125 9.23 -8.18 16.99
CA PRO A 125 8.86 -8.18 15.59
C PRO A 125 9.65 -7.14 14.79
N GLN A 126 9.88 -7.44 13.52
CA GLN A 126 10.42 -6.49 12.55
C GLN A 126 9.30 -5.56 12.08
N ARG A 127 9.36 -4.30 12.51
CA ARG A 127 8.37 -3.28 12.12
C ARG A 127 8.74 -2.65 10.79
N ARG A 128 7.79 -2.64 9.86
CA ARG A 128 7.92 -2.05 8.53
C ARG A 128 6.69 -1.19 8.23
N ARG A 129 6.90 -0.08 7.55
CA ARG A 129 5.81 0.66 6.91
C ARG A 129 5.78 0.33 5.43
N LEU A 130 4.63 -0.08 4.92
CA LEU A 130 4.39 -0.29 3.51
C LEU A 130 3.56 0.89 2.97
N GLU A 131 4.17 1.68 2.10
CA GLU A 131 3.54 2.82 1.42
C GLU A 131 3.28 2.45 -0.03
N ILE A 132 2.00 2.42 -0.43
CA ILE A 132 1.55 2.07 -1.78
C ILE A 132 1.00 3.34 -2.44
N LEU A 133 1.72 3.84 -3.43
CA LEU A 133 1.35 5.02 -4.20
C LEU A 133 0.59 4.61 -5.47
N ASP A 134 -0.69 4.92 -5.57
CA ASP A 134 -1.49 4.78 -6.79
C ASP A 134 -1.36 6.07 -7.61
N TYR A 135 -0.83 5.97 -8.83
CA TYR A 135 -0.75 7.12 -9.75
C TYR A 135 -1.14 6.75 -11.18
N PRO A 136 -1.70 7.69 -11.96
CA PRO A 136 -2.06 7.45 -13.36
C PRO A 136 -0.84 7.06 -14.21
N GLY A 137 -0.93 5.96 -14.96
CA GLY A 137 0.17 5.51 -15.84
C GLY A 137 0.35 6.38 -17.07
N GLU A 138 -0.68 7.14 -17.45
CA GLU A 138 -0.62 8.14 -18.51
C GLU A 138 0.48 9.16 -18.28
N TRP A 139 0.81 9.47 -17.02
CA TRP A 139 1.90 10.40 -16.69
C TRP A 139 3.27 9.88 -17.13
N LEU A 140 3.43 8.56 -17.27
CA LEU A 140 4.66 7.98 -17.79
C LEU A 140 4.80 8.16 -19.31
N LEU A 141 3.70 8.44 -20.02
CA LEU A 141 3.72 8.68 -21.47
C LEU A 141 4.36 10.02 -21.83
N ASP A 142 4.38 10.96 -20.89
CA ASP A 142 4.99 12.27 -21.05
C ASP A 142 6.51 12.25 -20.76
N LEU A 143 7.06 11.17 -20.19
CA LEU A 143 8.49 11.06 -19.88
C LEU A 143 9.42 11.33 -21.08
N PRO A 144 9.14 10.84 -22.31
CA PRO A 144 9.97 11.15 -23.47
C PRO A 144 10.02 12.65 -23.82
N MET A 145 9.05 13.44 -23.38
CA MET A 145 9.01 14.89 -23.60
C MET A 145 10.04 15.63 -22.74
N ALA A 146 10.50 15.05 -21.63
CA ALA A 146 11.44 15.70 -20.71
C ALA A 146 12.79 16.08 -21.37
N GLY A 147 13.14 15.44 -22.47
CA GLY A 147 14.36 15.72 -23.25
C GLY A 147 14.12 16.40 -24.60
N GLN A 148 12.90 16.86 -24.89
CA GLN A 148 12.53 17.41 -26.21
C GLN A 148 12.00 18.83 -26.06
N ASP A 149 12.31 19.70 -27.04
CA ASP A 149 11.62 20.97 -27.15
C ASP A 149 10.23 20.81 -27.81
N PHE A 150 9.41 21.84 -27.67
CA PHE A 150 8.04 21.83 -28.19
C PHE A 150 7.99 21.59 -29.70
N ALA A 151 8.94 22.14 -30.46
CA ALA A 151 8.98 22.02 -31.92
C ALA A 151 9.27 20.57 -32.36
N SER A 152 10.27 19.94 -31.75
CA SER A 152 10.69 18.57 -32.04
C SER A 152 9.60 17.56 -31.69
N TRP A 153 8.97 17.72 -30.53
CA TRP A 153 7.84 16.87 -30.14
C TRP A 153 6.64 17.04 -31.07
N SER A 154 6.31 18.28 -31.45
CA SER A 154 5.19 18.58 -32.34
C SER A 154 5.39 17.97 -33.73
N ASP A 155 6.59 18.08 -34.30
CA ASP A 155 6.92 17.47 -35.60
C ASP A 155 6.80 15.93 -35.56
N ALA A 156 7.28 15.29 -34.48
CA ALA A 156 7.16 13.84 -34.31
C ALA A 156 5.70 13.37 -34.11
N ALA A 157 4.88 14.14 -33.39
CA ALA A 157 3.48 13.81 -33.13
C ALA A 157 2.60 13.95 -34.39
N LEU A 158 2.85 14.97 -35.22
CA LEU A 158 2.07 15.24 -36.44
C LEU A 158 2.45 14.35 -37.64
N ARG A 159 3.61 13.69 -37.61
CA ARG A 159 4.05 12.75 -38.65
C ARG A 159 3.47 11.34 -38.52
N ARG A 160 2.71 11.07 -37.46
CA ARG A 160 1.96 9.82 -37.24
C ARG A 160 0.55 9.92 -37.79
#